data_AF-A0A380WPB0-F1
#
_entry.id   AF-A0A380WPB0-F1
#
_cell.length_a   1.000
_cell.length_b   1.000
_cell.length_c   1.000
_cell.angle_alpha   90.00
_cell.angle_beta   90.00
_cell.angle_gamma   90.00
#
_symmetry.space_group_name_H-M   'P 1'
#
loop_
_entity.id
_entity.type
_entity.pdbx_description
1 polymer ?
#
loop_
_entity_poly.entity_id
_entity_poly.type
_entity_poly.pdbx_seq_one_letter_code
_entity_poly.pdbx_strand_id
1 'polypeptide(L)'
;MTVITIRPAPPSPVPDVVSSRQFKMQLEINELTASVEAWVSSQTKLVQIAYVESMTFNRNDAMLRSGFAAFGYSSSCVDTFFTAASKL
;
A
#
# COMPACT_ATOMS: atom_id res chain seq x y z
N MET A 1 -6.86 -45.26 -16.85
CA MET A 1 -7.56 -43.97 -16.65
C MET A 1 -6.67 -43.13 -15.74
N THR A 2 -5.91 -42.20 -16.31
CA THR A 2 -4.88 -41.45 -15.58
C THR A 2 -5.50 -40.19 -14.99
N VAL A 3 -5.57 -40.09 -13.66
CA VAL A 3 -6.07 -38.88 -12.97
C VAL A 3 -4.93 -37.88 -12.92
N ILE A 4 -4.97 -36.86 -13.79
CA ILE A 4 -4.05 -35.72 -13.72
C ILE A 4 -4.50 -34.85 -12.54
N THR A 5 -3.76 -34.93 -11.43
CA THR A 5 -3.98 -34.04 -10.28
C THR A 5 -3.33 -32.69 -10.59
N ILE A 6 -4.14 -31.69 -10.95
CA ILE A 6 -3.69 -30.32 -11.17
C ILE A 6 -3.43 -29.71 -9.79
N ARG A 7 -2.18 -29.38 -9.46
CA ARG A 7 -1.87 -28.59 -8.25
C ARG A 7 -2.14 -27.12 -8.56
N PRO A 8 -2.97 -26.40 -7.77
CA PRO A 8 -3.12 -24.96 -7.91
C PRO A 8 -1.75 -24.28 -7.74
N ALA A 9 -1.44 -23.32 -8.62
CA ALA A 9 -0.25 -22.49 -8.44
C ALA A 9 -0.38 -21.67 -7.13
N PRO A 10 0.71 -21.48 -6.37
CA PRO A 10 0.68 -20.65 -5.18
C PRO A 10 0.25 -19.21 -5.55
N PRO A 11 -0.51 -18.53 -4.69
CA PRO A 11 -0.89 -17.14 -4.94
C PRO A 11 0.36 -16.27 -5.08
N SER A 12 0.32 -15.31 -6.01
CA SER A 12 1.41 -14.35 -6.17
C SER A 12 1.63 -13.59 -4.85
N PRO A 13 2.88 -13.40 -4.42
CA PRO A 13 3.16 -12.67 -3.19
C PRO A 13 2.69 -11.21 -3.32
N VAL A 14 2.11 -10.69 -2.25
CA VAL A 14 1.77 -9.26 -2.15
C VAL A 14 3.08 -8.47 -2.14
N PRO A 15 3.25 -7.46 -3.02
CA PRO A 15 4.45 -6.66 -3.06
C PRO A 15 4.68 -5.92 -1.74
N ASP A 16 5.87 -6.06 -1.17
CA ASP A 16 6.23 -5.33 0.04
C ASP A 16 6.57 -3.87 -0.25
N VAL A 17 6.95 -3.54 -1.48
CA VAL A 17 7.35 -2.19 -1.88
C VAL A 17 6.69 -1.81 -3.20
N VAL A 18 6.18 -0.59 -3.29
CA VAL A 18 5.73 0.04 -4.54
C VAL A 18 6.42 1.39 -4.71
N SER A 19 6.50 1.89 -5.93
CA SER A 19 7.04 3.23 -6.18
C SER A 19 6.11 4.33 -5.61
N SER A 20 6.67 5.50 -5.33
CA SER A 20 5.90 6.67 -4.88
C SER A 20 4.78 7.03 -5.87
N ARG A 21 5.06 6.91 -7.18
CA ARG A 21 4.06 7.11 -8.24
C ARG A 21 2.91 6.12 -8.11
N GLN A 22 3.21 4.82 -8.07
CA GLN A 22 2.21 3.75 -7.94
C GLN A 22 1.33 3.94 -6.72
N PHE A 23 1.96 4.22 -5.57
CA PHE A 23 1.25 4.47 -4.31
C PHE A 23 0.30 5.66 -4.41
N LYS A 24 0.81 6.83 -4.84
CA LYS A 24 0.02 8.07 -4.92
C LYS A 24 -1.09 7.97 -5.96
N MET A 25 -0.86 7.32 -7.09
CA MET A 25 -1.93 7.04 -8.06
C MET A 25 -3.00 6.12 -7.49
N GLN A 26 -2.62 5.09 -6.74
CA GLN A 26 -3.60 4.20 -6.10
C GLN A 26 -4.37 4.90 -4.97
N LEU A 27 -3.78 5.87 -4.26
CA LEU A 27 -4.53 6.73 -3.34
C LEU A 27 -5.62 7.49 -4.08
N GLU A 28 -5.30 8.09 -5.22
CA GLU A 28 -6.26 8.85 -6.03
C GLU A 28 -7.39 7.96 -6.58
N ILE A 29 -7.05 6.77 -7.08
CA ILE A 29 -8.05 5.79 -7.57
C ILE A 29 -9.02 5.38 -6.47
N ASN A 30 -8.59 5.37 -5.21
CA ASN A 30 -9.43 5.08 -4.05
C ASN A 30 -10.03 6.34 -3.38
N GLU A 31 -9.83 7.52 -3.98
CA GLU A 31 -10.28 8.82 -3.42
C GLU A 31 -9.72 9.12 -2.02
N LEU A 32 -8.53 8.61 -1.71
CA LEU A 32 -7.88 8.73 -0.40
C LEU A 32 -6.87 9.87 -0.31
N THR A 33 -6.50 10.49 -1.44
CA THR A 33 -5.42 11.50 -1.51
C THR A 33 -5.63 12.61 -0.48
N ALA A 34 -6.82 13.24 -0.48
CA ALA A 34 -7.14 14.33 0.44
C ALA A 34 -7.07 13.91 1.92
N SER A 35 -7.59 12.72 2.25
CA SER A 35 -7.56 12.19 3.61
C SER A 35 -6.14 11.91 4.09
N VAL A 36 -5.33 11.26 3.25
CA VAL A 36 -3.93 10.96 3.57
C VAL A 36 -3.11 12.23 3.72
N GLU A 37 -3.26 13.21 2.82
CA GLU A 37 -2.55 14.49 2.92
C GLU A 37 -2.93 15.27 4.19
N ALA A 38 -4.22 15.29 4.54
CA ALA A 38 -4.68 15.87 5.80
C ALA A 38 -4.04 15.18 7.01
N TRP A 39 -4.00 13.84 7.03
CA TRP A 39 -3.34 13.10 8.11
C TRP A 39 -1.84 13.38 8.15
N VAL A 40 -1.13 13.34 7.02
CA VAL A 40 0.31 13.64 6.95
C VAL A 40 0.60 15.05 7.46
N SER A 41 -0.25 16.03 7.14
CA SER A 41 -0.09 17.42 7.61
C SER A 41 -0.16 17.57 9.14
N SER A 42 -0.84 16.65 9.83
CA SER A 42 -0.92 16.61 11.30
C SER A 42 0.28 15.92 11.97
N GLN A 43 1.15 15.28 11.19
CA GLN A 43 2.32 14.57 11.70
C GLN A 43 3.52 15.51 11.92
N THR A 44 4.56 14.99 12.58
CA THR A 44 5.82 15.72 12.77
C THR A 44 6.46 16.11 11.45
N LYS A 45 7.29 17.17 11.46
CA LYS A 45 7.95 17.64 10.23
C LYS A 45 8.80 16.58 9.54
N LEU A 46 9.43 15.69 10.30
CA LEU A 46 10.21 14.56 9.76
C LEU A 46 9.34 13.58 8.98
N VAL A 47 8.15 13.27 9.49
CA VAL A 47 7.18 12.37 8.82
C VAL A 47 6.66 13.00 7.53
N GLN A 48 6.39 14.31 7.54
CA GLN A 48 6.00 15.05 6.34
C GLN A 48 7.11 15.02 5.28
N ILE A 49 8.37 15.28 5.68
CA ILE A 49 9.53 15.21 4.77
C ILE A 49 9.68 13.79 4.21
N ALA A 50 9.59 12.76 5.05
CA ALA A 50 9.69 11.38 4.61
C ALA A 50 8.60 11.03 3.58
N TYR A 51 7.35 11.44 3.80
CA TYR A 51 6.26 11.21 2.84
C TYR A 51 6.50 11.89 1.48
N VAL A 52 6.98 13.14 1.51
CA VAL A 52 7.20 13.94 0.30
C VAL A 52 8.38 13.41 -0.51
N GLU A 53 9.51 13.16 0.16
CA GLU A 53 10.78 12.80 -0.47
C GLU A 53 10.91 11.31 -0.77
N SER A 54 9.99 10.47 -0.27
CA SER A 54 10.11 9.04 -0.50
C SER A 54 9.91 8.67 -1.98
N MET A 55 10.87 7.91 -2.50
CA MET A 55 10.79 7.32 -3.83
C MET A 55 9.98 6.01 -3.84
N THR A 56 9.85 5.36 -2.68
CA THR A 56 9.16 4.08 -2.54
C THR A 56 8.36 4.01 -1.23
N PHE A 57 7.32 3.19 -1.21
CA PHE A 57 6.54 2.94 -0.01
C PHE A 57 6.60 1.47 0.32
N ASN A 58 7.03 1.15 1.54
CA ASN A 58 7.09 -0.21 2.05
C ASN A 58 5.83 -0.51 2.88
N ARG A 59 5.11 -1.58 2.52
CA ARG A 59 3.89 -2.06 3.19
C ARG A 59 4.08 -2.32 4.68
N ASN A 60 5.29 -2.75 5.06
CA ASN A 60 5.64 -3.12 6.42
C ASN A 60 6.26 -1.95 7.21
N ASP A 61 6.40 -0.77 6.60
CA ASP A 61 6.91 0.40 7.29
C ASP A 61 5.95 0.88 8.40
N ALA A 62 6.52 1.24 9.55
CA ALA A 62 5.73 1.59 10.73
C ALA A 62 4.91 2.88 10.54
N MET A 63 5.43 3.87 9.82
CA MET A 63 4.71 5.12 9.53
C MET A 63 3.57 4.86 8.54
N LEU A 64 3.80 4.03 7.53
CA LEU A 64 2.77 3.71 6.56
C LEU A 64 1.62 2.90 7.19
N ARG A 65 1.94 1.92 8.03
CA ARG A 65 0.94 1.16 8.79
C ARG A 65 0.14 2.03 9.74
N SER A 66 0.77 3.00 10.42
CA SER A 66 0.06 3.91 11.31
C SER A 66 -0.92 4.81 10.55
N GLY A 67 -0.55 5.26 9.35
CA GLY A 67 -1.43 5.99 8.45
C GLY A 67 -2.67 5.18 8.06
N PHE A 68 -2.49 3.97 7.52
CA PHE A 68 -3.62 3.11 7.16
C PHE A 68 -4.51 2.74 8.36
N ALA A 69 -3.91 2.46 9.52
CA ALA A 69 -4.66 2.15 10.74
C ALA A 69 -5.50 3.35 11.23
N ALA A 70 -5.02 4.58 11.07
CA ALA A 70 -5.77 5.79 11.41
C ALA A 70 -7.06 5.94 10.60
N PHE A 71 -7.11 5.37 9.38
CA PHE A 71 -8.31 5.30 8.54
C PHE A 71 -9.12 4.01 8.72
N GLY A 72 -8.77 3.16 9.70
CA GLY A 72 -9.48 1.90 9.96
C GLY A 72 -9.20 0.78 8.95
N TYR A 73 -8.14 0.89 8.16
CA TYR A 73 -7.80 -0.15 7.18
C TYR A 73 -7.26 -1.40 7.88
N SER A 74 -7.88 -2.54 7.58
CA SER A 74 -7.35 -3.85 7.97
C SER A 74 -6.09 -4.21 7.17
N SER A 75 -5.29 -5.16 7.67
CA SER A 75 -4.12 -5.65 6.93
C SER A 75 -4.47 -6.19 5.54
N SER A 76 -5.61 -6.88 5.40
CA SER A 76 -6.07 -7.36 4.08
C SER A 76 -6.44 -6.25 3.11
N CYS A 77 -6.95 -5.11 3.60
CA CYS A 77 -7.20 -3.93 2.77
C CYS A 77 -5.88 -3.33 2.29
N VAL A 78 -4.87 -3.26 3.16
CA VAL A 78 -3.53 -2.80 2.79
C VAL A 78 -2.90 -3.73 1.75
N ASP A 79 -3.05 -5.04 1.90
CA ASP A 79 -2.54 -6.03 0.93
C ASP A 79 -3.18 -5.86 -0.45
N THR A 80 -4.50 -5.63 -0.47
CA THR A 80 -5.25 -5.35 -1.69
C THR A 80 -4.79 -4.04 -2.33
N PHE A 81 -4.58 -3.00 -1.53
CA PHE A 81 -4.06 -1.71 -1.99
C PHE A 81 -2.69 -1.87 -2.66
N PHE A 82 -1.74 -2.56 -2.02
CA PHE A 82 -0.39 -2.75 -2.55
C PHE A 82 -0.39 -3.62 -3.82
N THR A 83 -1.24 -4.64 -3.86
CA THR A 83 -1.42 -5.49 -5.05
C THR A 83 -2.03 -4.73 -6.24
N ALA A 84 -2.90 -3.76 -5.98
CA ALA A 84 -3.46 -2.90 -7.02
C ALA A 84 -2.43 -1.85 -7.48
N ALA A 85 -1.78 -1.18 -6.54
CA ALA A 85 -0.75 -0.18 -6.81
C ALA A 85 0.41 -0.74 -7.64
N SER A 86 0.84 -1.98 -7.39
CA SER A 86 1.95 -2.60 -8.13
C SER A 86 1.68 -2.83 -9.62
N LYS A 87 0.43 -2.65 -10.07
CA LYS A 87 0.01 -2.82 -11.46
C LYS A 87 -0.03 -1.50 -12.25
N LEU A 88 0.28 -0.36 -11.61
CA LEU A 88 0.32 1.00 -12.19
C LEU A 88 1.74 1.41 -12.61
#